data_AF-I0WRN8-F1
#
_entry.id   AF-I0WRN8-F1
#
_cell.length_a   1.000
_cell.length_b   1.000
_cell.length_c   1.000
_cell.angle_alpha   90.00
_cell.angle_beta   90.00
_cell.angle_gamma   90.00
#
_symmetry.space_group_name_H-M   'P 1'
#
loop_
_entity.id
_entity.type
_entity.pdbx_description
1 polymer ?
#
loop_
_entity_poly.entity_id
_entity_poly.type
_entity_poly.pdbx_seq_one_letter_code
_entity_poly.pdbx_strand_id
1 'polypeptide(L)'
;MEDITRRSRLARVTLYRRFPSKQHLIEAVIMRELGKFLTDLQREADRYPRAEDKLTEGFVFTLAALRSHTLLNRLLESEPEALLPHLTVQGREFVRTCSDFLAAQFAQSLDDDRTGAELLIVAELTVRLILSFVLTPTTIVDLDDPDTARDFCRRYLAPH
;
A
#
# COMPACT_ATOMS: atom_id res chain seq x y z
N MET A 1 -19.42 -6.43 13.55
CA MET A 1 -20.63 -6.02 12.81
C MET A 1 -21.59 -5.23 13.68
N GLU A 2 -21.90 -5.67 14.91
CA GLU A 2 -22.82 -4.94 15.80
C GLU A 2 -22.36 -3.51 16.13
N ASP A 3 -21.08 -3.33 16.48
CA ASP A 3 -20.51 -2.00 16.71
C ASP A 3 -20.58 -1.07 15.50
N ILE A 4 -20.37 -1.63 14.30
CA ILE A 4 -20.43 -0.89 13.03
C ILE A 4 -21.88 -0.50 12.73
N THR A 5 -22.84 -1.39 12.99
CA THR A 5 -24.26 -1.10 12.81
C THR A 5 -24.71 0.02 13.76
N ARG A 6 -24.28 -0.04 15.03
CA ARG A 6 -24.54 0.97 16.06
C ARG A 6 -23.98 2.35 15.67
N ARG A 7 -22.84 2.40 14.98
CA ARG A 7 -22.17 3.65 14.57
C ARG A 7 -22.56 4.15 13.17
N SER A 8 -23.05 3.30 12.26
CA SER A 8 -23.19 3.64 10.83
C SER A 8 -24.58 4.11 10.38
N ARG A 9 -25.56 4.33 11.28
CA ARG A 9 -26.98 4.66 10.95
C ARG A 9 -27.64 3.68 9.95
N LEU A 10 -26.99 2.58 9.59
CA LEU A 10 -27.49 1.58 8.65
C LEU A 10 -28.22 0.47 9.40
N ALA A 11 -29.31 -0.03 8.82
CA ALA A 11 -29.97 -1.22 9.32
C ALA A 11 -29.06 -2.45 9.21
N ARG A 12 -29.12 -3.34 10.21
CA ARG A 12 -28.34 -4.60 10.26
C ARG A 12 -28.52 -5.42 8.97
N VAL A 13 -29.76 -5.54 8.50
CA VAL A 13 -30.10 -6.26 7.25
C VAL A 13 -29.36 -5.68 6.04
N THR A 14 -29.26 -4.36 5.92
CA THR A 14 -28.55 -3.70 4.81
C THR A 14 -27.05 -4.00 4.83
N LEU A 15 -26.45 -3.99 6.03
CA LEU A 15 -25.03 -4.28 6.24
C LEU A 15 -24.70 -5.74 5.93
N TYR A 16 -25.47 -6.69 6.45
CA TYR A 16 -25.27 -8.12 6.18
C TYR A 16 -25.60 -8.51 4.72
N ARG A 17 -26.57 -7.86 4.08
CA ARG A 17 -26.87 -8.07 2.66
C ARG A 17 -25.70 -7.70 1.76
N ARG A 18 -24.96 -6.65 2.11
CA ARG A 18 -23.80 -6.17 1.32
C ARG A 18 -22.49 -6.85 1.73
N PHE A 19 -22.35 -7.22 3.00
CA PHE A 19 -21.15 -7.81 3.59
C PHE A 19 -21.53 -8.97 4.51
N PRO A 20 -21.39 -10.23 4.03
CA PRO A 20 -21.82 -11.42 4.78
C PRO A 20 -21.16 -11.57 6.15
N SER A 21 -19.96 -11.01 6.34
CA SER A 21 -19.23 -11.02 7.61
C SER A 21 -18.45 -9.72 7.83
N LYS A 22 -17.97 -9.52 9.07
CA LYS A 22 -17.06 -8.42 9.42
C LYS A 22 -15.80 -8.43 8.54
N GLN A 23 -15.29 -9.61 8.22
CA GLN A 23 -14.12 -9.80 7.36
C GLN A 23 -14.35 -9.26 5.95
N HIS A 24 -15.46 -9.62 5.31
CA HIS A 24 -15.78 -9.12 3.97
C HIS A 24 -15.98 -7.60 3.94
N LEU A 25 -16.49 -7.01 5.04
CA LEU A 25 -16.57 -5.57 5.16
C LEU A 25 -15.17 -4.94 5.26
N ILE A 26 -14.29 -5.50 6.08
CA ILE A 26 -12.92 -5.01 6.24
C ILE A 26 -12.15 -5.10 4.93
N GLU A 27 -12.22 -6.24 4.23
CA GLU A 27 -11.61 -6.42 2.91
C GLU A 27 -12.08 -5.36 1.91
N ALA A 28 -13.40 -5.12 1.82
CA ALA A 28 -13.96 -4.12 0.93
C ALA A 28 -13.52 -2.69 1.30
N VAL A 29 -13.36 -2.41 2.59
CA VAL A 29 -12.84 -1.13 3.07
C VAL A 29 -11.35 -0.98 2.72
N ILE A 30 -10.54 -2.03 2.92
CA ILE A 30 -9.12 -2.05 2.56
C ILE A 30 -8.94 -1.76 1.07
N MET A 31 -9.67 -2.48 0.20
CA MET A 31 -9.57 -2.27 -1.25
C MET A 31 -10.03 -0.87 -1.68
N ARG A 32 -11.05 -0.31 -1.01
CA ARG A 32 -11.48 1.07 -1.24
C ARG A 32 -10.41 2.08 -0.84
N GLU A 33 -9.80 1.93 0.33
CA GLU A 33 -8.74 2.84 0.76
C GLU A 33 -7.48 2.68 -0.08
N LEU A 34 -7.16 1.44 -0.50
CA LEU A 34 -6.07 1.17 -1.45
C LEU A 34 -6.28 1.95 -2.76
N GLY A 35 -7.49 1.92 -3.34
CA GLY A 35 -7.76 2.66 -4.58
C GLY A 35 -7.54 4.18 -4.45
N LYS A 36 -7.92 4.77 -3.31
CA LYS A 36 -7.63 6.19 -3.04
C LYS A 36 -6.13 6.44 -2.90
N PHE A 37 -5.46 5.60 -2.11
CA PHE A 37 -4.03 5.70 -1.89
C PHE A 37 -3.25 5.62 -3.21
N LEU A 38 -3.57 4.66 -4.09
CA LEU A 38 -2.92 4.54 -5.40
C LEU A 38 -3.20 5.75 -6.30
N THR A 39 -4.39 6.35 -6.19
CA THR A 39 -4.70 7.59 -6.90
C THR A 39 -3.83 8.76 -6.40
N ASP A 40 -3.65 8.89 -5.09
CA ASP A 40 -2.83 9.95 -4.52
C ASP A 40 -1.33 9.72 -4.81
N LEU A 41 -0.87 8.47 -4.75
CA LEU A 41 0.48 8.07 -5.14
C LEU A 41 0.76 8.36 -6.62
N GLN A 42 -0.18 8.08 -7.52
CA GLN A 42 -0.06 8.45 -8.93
C GLN A 42 0.13 9.96 -9.08
N ARG A 43 -0.70 10.77 -8.41
CA ARG A 43 -0.60 12.23 -8.48
C ARG A 43 0.75 12.73 -7.96
N GLU A 44 1.29 12.11 -6.91
CA GLU A 44 2.61 12.47 -6.41
C GLU A 44 3.71 12.10 -7.42
N ALA A 45 3.68 10.89 -7.97
CA ALA A 45 4.63 10.44 -8.98
C ALA A 45 4.61 11.33 -10.24
N ASP A 46 3.43 11.77 -10.69
CA ASP A 46 3.28 12.63 -11.87
C ASP A 46 3.94 14.01 -11.74
N ARG A 47 4.34 14.42 -10.53
CA ARG A 47 5.06 15.68 -10.29
C ARG A 47 6.52 15.62 -10.72
N TYR A 48 7.06 14.42 -10.93
CA TYR A 48 8.48 14.20 -11.20
C TYR A 48 8.68 13.66 -12.62
N PRO A 49 9.59 14.25 -13.42
CA PRO A 49 9.81 13.81 -14.80
C PRO A 49 10.71 12.57 -14.92
N ARG A 50 11.66 12.39 -13.99
CA ARG A 50 12.64 11.31 -14.04
C ARG A 50 12.15 10.09 -13.26
N ALA A 51 12.38 8.91 -13.81
CA ALA A 51 11.96 7.64 -13.21
C ALA A 51 12.49 7.45 -11.78
N GLU A 52 13.76 7.79 -11.57
CA GLU A 52 14.42 7.74 -10.26
C GLU A 52 13.72 8.63 -9.23
N ASP A 53 13.36 9.86 -9.62
CA ASP A 53 12.66 10.80 -8.74
C ASP A 53 11.23 10.31 -8.43
N LYS A 54 10.51 9.78 -9.44
CA LYS A 54 9.17 9.19 -9.25
C LYS A 54 9.19 8.06 -8.23
N LEU A 55 10.16 7.17 -8.37
CA LEU A 55 10.36 6.03 -7.47
C LEU A 55 10.69 6.48 -6.05
N THR A 56 11.65 7.39 -5.93
CA THR A 56 12.15 7.89 -4.66
C THR A 56 11.06 8.62 -3.88
N GLU A 57 10.42 9.60 -4.50
CA GLU A 57 9.39 10.40 -3.82
C GLU A 57 8.09 9.61 -3.65
N GLY A 58 7.77 8.69 -4.57
CA GLY A 58 6.68 7.74 -4.38
C GLY A 58 6.88 6.81 -3.18
N PHE A 59 8.11 6.35 -2.94
CA PHE A 59 8.48 5.55 -1.77
C PHE A 59 8.33 6.36 -0.47
N VAL A 60 8.88 7.57 -0.42
CA VAL A 60 8.77 8.47 0.75
C VAL A 60 7.31 8.80 1.04
N PHE A 61 6.55 9.16 -0.01
CA PHE A 61 5.11 9.40 0.09
C PHE A 61 4.38 8.20 0.66
N THR A 62 4.66 6.99 0.14
CA THR A 62 4.02 5.75 0.58
C THR A 62 4.25 5.51 2.06
N LEU A 63 5.49 5.62 2.54
CA LEU A 63 5.82 5.44 3.95
C LEU A 63 5.13 6.48 4.84
N ALA A 64 5.17 7.76 4.46
CA ALA A 64 4.52 8.83 5.22
C ALA A 64 3.00 8.67 5.26
N ALA A 65 2.38 8.34 4.12
CA ALA A 65 0.95 8.15 3.99
C ALA A 65 0.46 6.96 4.82
N LEU A 66 1.14 5.81 4.74
CA LEU A 66 0.74 4.61 5.49
C LEU A 66 0.92 4.80 7.00
N ARG A 67 2.00 5.44 7.46
CA ARG A 67 2.22 5.74 8.89
C ARG A 67 1.21 6.70 9.48
N SER A 68 0.77 7.69 8.71
CA SER A 68 -0.25 8.65 9.15
C SER A 68 -1.68 8.17 8.88
N HIS A 69 -1.85 6.98 8.30
CA HIS A 69 -3.15 6.49 7.85
C HIS A 69 -4.05 6.13 9.02
N THR A 70 -4.94 7.06 9.37
CA THR A 70 -5.80 6.97 10.56
C THR A 70 -6.59 5.65 10.64
N LEU A 71 -7.16 5.17 9.53
CA LEU A 71 -7.93 3.92 9.55
C LEU A 71 -7.04 2.69 9.75
N LEU A 72 -5.86 2.66 9.12
CA LEU A 72 -4.94 1.52 9.18
C LEU A 72 -4.45 1.37 10.62
N ASN A 73 -3.95 2.46 11.21
CA ASN A 73 -3.45 2.47 12.58
C ASN A 73 -4.56 2.08 13.57
N ARG A 74 -5.77 2.63 13.42
CA ARG A 74 -6.91 2.25 14.27
C ARG A 74 -7.24 0.76 14.17
N LEU A 75 -7.22 0.19 12.96
CA LEU A 75 -7.52 -1.23 12.76
C LEU A 75 -6.38 -2.13 13.29
N LEU A 76 -5.12 -1.73 13.15
CA LEU A 76 -3.98 -2.43 13.73
C LEU A 76 -4.04 -2.45 15.27
N GLU A 77 -4.45 -1.34 15.89
CA GLU A 77 -4.58 -1.22 17.34
C GLU A 77 -5.80 -1.96 17.90
N SER A 78 -6.96 -1.82 17.24
CA SER A 78 -8.23 -2.31 17.80
C SER A 78 -8.67 -3.68 17.31
N GLU A 79 -8.27 -4.08 16.09
CA GLU A 79 -8.72 -5.31 15.43
C GLU A 79 -7.63 -5.98 14.58
N PRO A 80 -6.42 -6.21 15.12
CA PRO A 80 -5.29 -6.73 14.34
C PRO A 80 -5.58 -8.09 13.69
N GLU A 81 -6.32 -8.97 14.37
CA GLU A 81 -6.70 -10.30 13.85
C GLU A 81 -7.57 -10.22 12.59
N ALA A 82 -8.30 -9.12 12.41
CA ALA A 82 -9.15 -8.93 11.25
C ALA A 82 -8.40 -8.27 10.07
N LEU A 83 -7.45 -7.38 10.36
CA LEU A 83 -6.69 -6.65 9.35
C LEU A 83 -5.45 -7.41 8.86
N LEU A 84 -4.61 -7.92 9.77
CA LEU A 84 -3.30 -8.50 9.45
C LEU A 84 -3.37 -9.62 8.41
N PRO A 85 -4.36 -10.54 8.41
CA PRO A 85 -4.47 -11.55 7.37
C PRO A 85 -4.49 -10.94 5.96
N HIS A 86 -5.21 -9.83 5.76
CA HIS A 86 -5.33 -9.16 4.45
C HIS A 86 -4.07 -8.40 4.02
N LEU A 87 -3.14 -8.13 4.94
CA LEU A 87 -1.83 -7.52 4.64
C LEU A 87 -0.71 -8.57 4.57
N THR A 88 -0.99 -9.82 4.94
CA THR A 88 0.01 -10.90 5.04
C THR A 88 -0.47 -12.16 4.33
N VAL A 89 -0.91 -13.18 5.07
CA VAL A 89 -1.20 -14.55 4.59
C VAL A 89 -2.35 -14.63 3.58
N GLN A 90 -3.31 -13.70 3.63
CA GLN A 90 -4.43 -13.56 2.70
C GLN A 90 -4.28 -12.33 1.79
N GLY A 91 -3.13 -11.65 1.81
CA GLY A 91 -2.90 -10.40 1.07
C GLY A 91 -2.65 -10.57 -0.43
N ARG A 92 -3.00 -11.70 -1.04
CA ARG A 92 -2.73 -12.00 -2.45
C ARG A 92 -3.28 -10.92 -3.38
N GLU A 93 -4.56 -10.56 -3.21
CA GLU A 93 -5.22 -9.56 -4.06
C GLU A 93 -4.61 -8.17 -3.87
N PHE A 94 -4.30 -7.82 -2.62
CA PHE A 94 -3.65 -6.56 -2.26
C PHE A 94 -2.28 -6.44 -2.93
N VAL A 95 -1.43 -7.47 -2.76
CA VAL A 95 -0.09 -7.50 -3.34
C VAL A 95 -0.19 -7.42 -4.86
N ARG A 96 -1.03 -8.25 -5.50
CA ARG A 96 -1.23 -8.22 -6.95
C ARG A 96 -1.61 -6.82 -7.45
N THR A 97 -2.61 -6.19 -6.83
CA THR A 97 -3.09 -4.85 -7.22
C THR A 97 -1.99 -3.80 -7.14
N CYS A 98 -1.21 -3.80 -6.06
CA CYS A 98 -0.08 -2.88 -5.89
C CYS A 98 1.05 -3.17 -6.88
N SER A 99 1.37 -4.44 -7.13
CA SER A 99 2.40 -4.86 -8.08
C SER A 99 2.03 -4.46 -9.51
N ASP A 100 0.79 -4.69 -9.92
CA ASP A 100 0.29 -4.32 -11.26
C ASP A 100 0.38 -2.80 -11.46
N PHE A 101 -0.01 -2.03 -10.43
CA PHE A 101 0.12 -0.57 -10.45
C PHE A 101 1.59 -0.13 -10.61
N LEU A 102 2.49 -0.66 -9.78
CA LEU A 102 3.89 -0.24 -9.78
C LEU A 102 4.63 -0.69 -11.04
N ALA A 103 4.33 -1.89 -11.57
CA ALA A 103 4.87 -2.35 -12.84
C ALA A 103 4.42 -1.44 -14.01
N ALA A 104 3.16 -0.96 -13.99
CA ALA A 104 2.70 0.02 -14.97
C ALA A 104 3.41 1.37 -14.84
N GLN A 105 3.80 1.80 -13.62
CA GLN A 105 4.62 3.00 -13.45
C GLN A 105 6.04 2.82 -14.00
N PHE A 106 6.64 1.65 -13.77
CA PHE A 106 7.95 1.31 -14.30
C PHE A 106 7.96 1.28 -15.82
N ALA A 107 6.98 0.63 -16.44
CA ALA A 107 6.88 0.56 -17.90
C ALA A 107 6.71 1.95 -18.57
N GLN A 108 6.17 2.93 -17.85
CA GLN A 108 6.02 4.30 -18.34
C GLN A 108 7.23 5.18 -18.10
N SER A 109 8.06 4.85 -17.11
CA SER A 109 9.08 5.75 -16.59
C SER A 109 10.50 5.27 -16.89
N LEU A 110 10.71 3.96 -17.00
CA LEU A 110 12.00 3.35 -17.26
C LEU A 110 12.14 3.09 -18.75
N ASP A 111 13.24 3.57 -19.30
CA ASP A 111 13.66 3.29 -20.66
C ASP A 111 14.70 2.17 -20.62
N ASP A 112 14.25 0.94 -20.32
CA ASP A 112 15.10 -0.25 -20.35
C ASP A 112 14.41 -1.46 -20.99
N ASP A 113 15.21 -2.44 -21.38
CA ASP A 113 14.79 -3.59 -22.19
C ASP A 113 13.99 -4.66 -21.41
N ARG A 114 13.61 -4.40 -20.14
CA ARG A 114 12.89 -5.38 -19.34
C ARG A 114 11.51 -5.65 -19.89
N THR A 115 11.16 -6.93 -19.92
CA THR A 115 9.82 -7.42 -20.24
C THR A 115 8.83 -7.04 -19.13
N GLY A 116 7.54 -6.99 -19.47
CA GLY A 116 6.49 -6.76 -18.48
C GLY A 116 6.51 -7.77 -17.32
N ALA A 117 6.94 -9.02 -17.57
CA ALA A 117 7.09 -10.03 -16.53
C ALA A 117 8.21 -9.70 -15.53
N GLU A 118 9.34 -9.19 -16.02
CA GLU A 118 10.45 -8.73 -15.17
C GLU A 118 10.04 -7.52 -14.34
N LEU A 119 9.31 -6.57 -14.93
CA LEU A 119 8.78 -5.41 -14.20
C LEU A 119 7.79 -5.83 -13.10
N LEU A 120 6.92 -6.81 -13.37
CA LEU A 120 6.02 -7.35 -12.35
C LEU A 120 6.78 -7.99 -11.18
N ILE A 121 7.85 -8.73 -11.44
CA ILE A 121 8.67 -9.34 -10.38
C ILE A 121 9.30 -8.27 -9.50
N VAL A 122 9.92 -7.24 -10.10
CA VAL A 122 10.55 -6.14 -9.35
C VAL A 122 9.50 -5.35 -8.55
N ALA A 123 8.33 -5.10 -9.16
CA ALA A 123 7.22 -4.45 -8.49
C ALA A 123 6.71 -5.25 -7.28
N GLU A 124 6.52 -6.56 -7.43
CA GLU A 124 6.07 -7.42 -6.32
C GLU A 124 7.09 -7.47 -5.17
N LEU A 125 8.38 -7.57 -5.48
CA LEU A 125 9.44 -7.50 -4.46
C LEU A 125 9.40 -6.17 -3.71
N THR A 126 9.27 -5.06 -4.44
CA THR A 126 9.18 -3.71 -3.85
C THR A 126 7.97 -3.57 -2.93
N VAL A 127 6.80 -4.02 -3.38
CA VAL A 127 5.56 -4.01 -2.58
C VAL A 127 5.71 -4.82 -1.29
N ARG A 128 6.31 -6.01 -1.36
CA ARG A 128 6.55 -6.85 -0.18
C ARG A 128 7.51 -6.21 0.81
N LEU A 129 8.56 -5.54 0.32
CA LEU A 129 9.48 -4.78 1.16
C LEU A 129 8.77 -3.63 1.88
N ILE A 130 7.98 -2.84 1.15
CA ILE A 130 7.19 -1.74 1.73
C ILE A 130 6.23 -2.29 2.81
N LEU A 131 5.49 -3.36 2.50
CA LEU A 131 4.60 -4.00 3.49
C LEU A 131 5.37 -4.45 4.73
N SER A 132 6.57 -5.02 4.56
CA SER A 132 7.43 -5.41 5.67
C SER A 132 7.85 -4.21 6.52
N PHE A 133 8.26 -3.10 5.91
CA PHE A 133 8.65 -1.88 6.64
C PHE A 133 7.48 -1.24 7.38
N VAL A 134 6.27 -1.34 6.83
CA VAL A 134 5.07 -0.79 7.47
C VAL A 134 4.59 -1.67 8.62
N LEU A 135 4.58 -2.99 8.45
CA LEU A 135 4.12 -3.93 9.48
C LEU A 135 5.15 -4.16 10.59
N THR A 136 6.44 -4.01 10.25
CA THR A 136 7.55 -4.13 11.19
C THR A 136 8.41 -2.86 11.09
N PRO A 137 7.96 -1.76 11.72
CA PRO A 137 8.70 -0.51 11.71
C PRO A 137 10.06 -0.66 12.42
N THR A 138 11.08 -0.06 11.83
CA THR A 138 12.36 0.34 12.43
C THR A 138 13.19 -0.77 13.09
N THR A 139 14.34 -1.05 12.48
CA THR A 139 15.43 -1.83 13.09
C THR A 139 16.76 -1.10 12.95
N ILE A 140 17.31 -1.03 11.73
CA ILE A 140 18.63 -0.42 11.44
C ILE A 140 18.50 0.86 10.60
N VAL A 141 17.47 0.96 9.75
CA VAL A 141 17.24 2.11 8.88
C VAL A 141 16.10 2.94 9.47
N ASP A 142 16.40 4.19 9.81
CA ASP A 142 15.37 5.15 10.23
C ASP A 142 14.62 5.68 9.00
N LEU A 143 13.67 4.91 8.54
CA LEU A 143 12.82 5.30 7.43
C LEU A 143 11.80 6.39 7.84
N ASP A 144 11.72 6.79 9.11
CA ASP A 144 10.82 7.87 9.57
C ASP A 144 11.35 9.25 9.14
N ASP A 145 12.68 9.36 9.02
CA ASP A 145 13.33 10.51 8.40
C ASP A 145 13.18 10.46 6.86
N PRO A 146 12.52 11.46 6.24
CA PRO A 146 12.34 11.51 4.79
C PRO A 146 13.65 11.47 4.01
N ASP A 147 14.71 12.10 4.51
CA ASP A 147 15.99 12.15 3.79
C ASP A 147 16.69 10.79 3.82
N THR A 148 16.70 10.11 4.97
CA THR A 148 17.13 8.71 5.07
C THR A 148 16.31 7.78 4.18
N ALA A 149 15.00 7.97 4.10
CA ALA A 149 14.14 7.18 3.21
C ALA A 149 14.45 7.41 1.71
N ARG A 150 14.75 8.65 1.31
CA ARG A 150 15.21 8.96 -0.05
C ARG A 150 16.52 8.27 -0.37
N ASP A 151 17.50 8.40 0.52
CA ASP A 151 18.84 7.82 0.33
C ASP A 151 18.76 6.29 0.27
N PHE A 152 17.94 5.67 1.12
CA PHE A 152 17.67 4.25 1.08
C PHE A 152 17.08 3.83 -0.28
N CYS A 153 16.04 4.54 -0.75
CA CYS A 153 15.39 4.21 -2.01
C CYS A 153 16.36 4.34 -3.19
N ARG A 154 17.06 5.47 -3.32
CA ARG A 154 18.03 5.71 -4.40
C ARG A 154 19.15 4.68 -4.42
N ARG A 155 19.62 4.26 -3.25
CA ARG A 155 20.77 3.36 -3.14
C ARG A 155 20.44 1.89 -3.32
N TYR A 156 19.23 1.46 -2.93
CA TYR A 156 18.90 0.03 -2.84
C TYR A 156 17.69 -0.40 -3.68
N LEU A 157 16.83 0.54 -4.10
CA LEU A 157 15.57 0.23 -4.79
C LEU A 157 15.47 0.88 -6.18
N ALA A 158 16.05 2.07 -6.37
CA ALA A 158 16.03 2.75 -7.65
C ALA A 158 16.89 1.98 -8.67
N PRO A 159 16.40 1.81 -9.90
CA PRO A 159 17.20 1.26 -10.98
C PRO A 159 18.37 2.21 -11.28
N HIS A 160 19.57 1.63 -11.47
CA HIS A 160 20.79 2.31 -11.87
C HIS A 160 20.90 2.42 -13.40
#